data_AF-A0A821VQU1-F1
#
_entry.id   AF-A0A821VQU1-F1
#
_cell.length_a   1.000
_cell.length_b   1.000
_cell.length_c   1.000
_cell.angle_alpha   90.00
_cell.angle_beta   90.00
_cell.angle_gamma   90.00
#
_symmetry.space_group_name_H-M   'P 1'
#
loop_
_entity.id
_entity.type
_entity.pdbx_description
1 polymer ?
#
loop_
_entity_poly.entity_id
_entity_poly.type
_entity_poly.pdbx_seq_one_letter_code
_entity_poly.pdbx_strand_id
1 'polypeptide(L)'
;MEEQQEALLKIFQLAGYFKLSNIWHDLNCIEDVVNVTKVFDEISSVVKYSKADQPDPTKFNAKYMRTNLFKSDNIDLQDALDLLLYIAQHAFGRQAAQERYELVSPEWMTTYADYYLEAARLLRLIDREYPTLNEYDSCWIAGASRMVLAQRIIDYKYYIYSKAIKIHGETIVLAGEREVWANIDGMLPTLCQKLLEASEKNIDIDMIRLSPSEGDNSMKIEEGKAYIMHLARFYNIKLNASKPFIQYANKDECPPGRFPNRIYANYDDMSKTSKLTETHISQDLLRTYLDNNINKINIIDTLAQEKVRPNTASTARDATERLVQRIHAGEYGDKKTIKILLCTNNPYIERQTLVTQQQVNQVLEKYGLPAMGYQIKIEGVGFSSQQRLAIVHSELGALITEKYKAAIVDIEATLNKRPKRDITRLLFQTRDKNFVVPDQPNIKNNSDGDLI
;
A
#
# COMPACT_ATOMS: atom_id res chain seq x y z
N MET A 1 -15.28 -6.64 -15.14
CA MET A 1 -13.95 -6.28 -15.68
C MET A 1 -14.01 -4.97 -16.47
N GLU A 2 -14.94 -4.81 -17.42
CA GLU A 2 -15.09 -3.55 -18.19
C GLU A 2 -15.32 -2.32 -17.29
N GLU A 3 -16.22 -2.42 -16.30
CA GLU A 3 -16.51 -1.33 -15.35
C GLU A 3 -15.27 -0.89 -14.55
N GLN A 4 -14.37 -1.82 -14.22
CA GLN A 4 -13.12 -1.52 -13.51
C GLN A 4 -12.13 -0.79 -14.41
N GLN A 5 -12.05 -1.17 -15.69
CA GLN A 5 -11.22 -0.44 -16.66
C GLN A 5 -11.74 1.00 -16.83
N GLU A 6 -13.06 1.17 -16.97
CA GLU A 6 -13.67 2.50 -17.07
C GLU A 6 -13.49 3.33 -15.80
N ALA A 7 -13.58 2.71 -14.62
CA ALA A 7 -13.29 3.37 -13.34
C ALA A 7 -11.84 3.85 -13.23
N LEU A 8 -10.87 3.02 -13.65
CA LEU A 8 -9.46 3.40 -13.68
C LEU A 8 -9.23 4.61 -14.60
N LEU A 9 -9.82 4.59 -15.79
CA LEU A 9 -9.72 5.70 -16.75
C LEU A 9 -10.35 6.98 -16.16
N LYS A 10 -11.47 6.90 -15.45
CA LYS A 10 -12.07 8.06 -14.76
C LYS A 10 -11.12 8.65 -13.72
N ILE A 11 -10.46 7.82 -12.91
CA ILE A 11 -9.46 8.29 -11.94
C ILE A 11 -8.30 9.00 -12.65
N PHE A 12 -7.81 8.44 -13.77
CA PHE A 12 -6.73 9.06 -14.54
C PHE A 12 -7.14 10.38 -15.20
N GLN A 13 -8.38 10.50 -15.67
CA GLN A 13 -8.93 11.76 -16.17
C GLN A 13 -9.00 12.82 -15.06
N LEU A 14 -9.56 12.47 -13.89
CA LEU A 14 -9.65 13.37 -12.74
C LEU A 14 -8.28 13.87 -12.26
N ALA A 15 -7.28 12.99 -12.26
CA ALA A 15 -5.91 13.33 -11.91
C ALA A 15 -5.18 14.14 -13.00
N GLY A 16 -5.79 14.31 -14.17
CA GLY A 16 -5.25 15.10 -15.28
C GLY A 16 -4.20 14.38 -16.11
N TYR A 17 -4.10 13.05 -16.05
CA TYR A 17 -3.09 12.28 -16.79
C TYR A 17 -3.34 12.29 -18.29
N PHE A 18 -4.58 12.55 -18.71
CA PHE A 18 -4.93 12.63 -20.13
C PHE A 18 -4.84 14.04 -20.72
N LYS A 19 -4.24 15.01 -20.02
CA LYS A 19 -3.84 16.27 -20.66
C LYS A 19 -2.82 15.96 -21.75
N LEU A 20 -3.00 16.52 -22.95
CA LEU A 20 -2.15 16.23 -24.10
C LEU A 20 -0.65 16.51 -23.83
N SER A 21 -0.36 17.57 -23.08
CA SER A 21 1.00 17.89 -22.64
C SER A 21 1.62 16.80 -21.75
N ASN A 22 0.82 16.21 -20.86
CA ASN A 22 1.25 15.14 -19.97
C ASN A 22 1.48 13.84 -20.75
N ILE A 23 0.57 13.49 -21.66
CA ILE A 23 0.72 12.32 -22.53
C ILE A 23 2.00 12.44 -23.38
N TRP A 24 2.25 13.59 -23.99
CA TRP A 24 3.47 13.83 -24.77
C TRP A 24 4.71 13.67 -23.91
N HIS A 25 4.71 14.28 -22.72
CA HIS A 25 5.80 14.16 -21.76
C HIS A 25 6.04 12.70 -21.37
N ASP A 26 5.00 11.99 -20.96
CA ASP A 26 5.08 10.62 -20.45
C ASP A 26 5.55 9.64 -21.53
N LEU A 27 5.07 9.77 -22.78
CA LEU A 27 5.51 8.94 -23.91
C LEU A 27 6.99 9.11 -24.24
N ASN A 28 7.54 10.32 -24.10
CA ASN A 28 8.96 10.57 -24.33
C ASN A 28 9.81 10.05 -23.16
N CYS A 29 9.30 10.13 -21.93
CA CYS A 29 10.02 9.71 -20.72
C CYS A 29 10.04 8.19 -20.50
N ILE A 30 9.11 7.41 -21.06
CA ILE A 30 9.19 5.94 -20.98
C ILE A 30 10.27 5.34 -21.88
N GLU A 31 10.93 6.14 -22.73
CA GLU A 31 12.00 5.76 -23.67
C GLU A 31 11.62 4.66 -24.67
N ASP A 32 12.33 4.57 -25.79
CA ASP A 32 12.25 3.48 -26.77
C ASP A 32 10.85 3.18 -27.36
N VAL A 33 9.92 4.14 -27.31
CA VAL A 33 8.64 4.06 -28.05
C VAL A 33 8.91 4.32 -29.52
N VAL A 34 8.73 3.30 -30.36
CA VAL A 34 8.91 3.41 -31.81
C VAL A 34 7.85 4.37 -32.37
N ASN A 35 8.28 5.36 -33.17
CA ASN A 35 7.40 6.36 -33.77
C ASN A 35 6.54 7.13 -32.75
N VAL A 36 7.16 7.63 -31.67
CA VAL A 36 6.48 8.34 -30.57
C VAL A 36 5.47 9.42 -31.02
N THR A 37 5.76 10.18 -32.09
CA THR A 37 4.84 11.17 -32.66
C THR A 37 3.56 10.54 -33.18
N LYS A 38 3.66 9.41 -33.88
CA LYS A 38 2.49 8.71 -34.44
C LYS A 38 1.65 8.10 -33.31
N VAL A 39 2.30 7.49 -32.31
CA VAL A 39 1.64 6.98 -31.11
C VAL A 39 0.92 8.10 -30.35
N PHE A 40 1.57 9.27 -30.23
CA PHE A 40 0.98 10.45 -29.62
C PHE A 40 -0.25 10.96 -30.37
N ASP A 41 -0.20 11.06 -31.70
CA ASP A 41 -1.33 11.53 -32.51
C ASP A 41 -2.55 10.60 -32.36
N GLU A 42 -2.31 9.28 -32.32
CA GLU A 42 -3.35 8.27 -32.15
C GLU A 42 -3.99 8.34 -30.75
N ILE A 43 -3.17 8.35 -29.69
CA ILE A 43 -3.67 8.49 -28.31
C ILE A 43 -4.41 9.82 -28.15
N SER A 44 -3.86 10.91 -28.69
CA SER A 44 -4.46 12.24 -28.62
C SER A 44 -5.83 12.30 -29.30
N SER A 45 -5.99 11.62 -30.43
CA SER A 45 -7.28 11.53 -31.14
C SER A 45 -8.34 10.82 -30.29
N VAL A 46 -7.97 9.71 -29.65
CA VAL A 46 -8.85 8.97 -28.72
C VAL A 46 -9.20 9.83 -27.49
N VAL A 47 -8.22 10.53 -26.93
CA VAL A 47 -8.38 11.41 -25.76
C VAL A 47 -9.31 12.58 -26.07
N LYS A 48 -9.13 13.26 -27.20
CA LYS A 48 -10.00 14.36 -27.64
C LYS A 48 -11.43 13.88 -27.89
N TYR A 49 -11.60 12.77 -28.62
CA TYR A 49 -12.94 12.25 -28.92
C TYR A 49 -13.69 11.78 -27.67
N SER A 50 -12.97 11.15 -26.74
CA SER A 50 -13.53 10.76 -25.44
C SER A 50 -13.77 11.93 -24.49
N LYS A 51 -13.24 13.13 -24.79
CA LYS A 51 -13.25 14.32 -23.92
C LYS A 51 -12.53 14.10 -22.59
N ALA A 52 -11.42 13.34 -22.62
CA ALA A 52 -10.62 13.04 -21.43
C ALA A 52 -9.63 14.15 -21.05
N ASP A 53 -9.32 15.08 -21.96
CA ASP A 53 -8.37 16.17 -21.77
C ASP A 53 -8.96 17.43 -21.11
N GLN A 54 -10.28 17.45 -20.90
CA GLN A 54 -11.01 18.57 -20.29
C GLN A 54 -11.30 18.33 -18.79
N PRO A 55 -11.51 19.41 -18.00
CA PRO A 55 -11.64 19.30 -16.55
C PRO A 55 -12.95 18.68 -16.06
N ASP A 56 -14.03 18.76 -16.83
CA ASP A 56 -15.38 18.33 -16.42
C ASP A 56 -15.57 16.81 -16.58
N PRO A 57 -15.58 16.01 -15.49
CA PRO A 57 -15.65 14.55 -15.59
C PRO A 57 -16.97 14.03 -16.18
N THR A 58 -18.04 14.83 -16.19
CA THR A 58 -19.37 14.39 -16.66
C THR A 58 -19.45 14.18 -18.16
N LYS A 59 -18.54 14.80 -18.93
CA LYS A 59 -18.52 14.65 -20.40
C LYS A 59 -17.51 13.62 -20.87
N PHE A 60 -16.72 13.03 -19.97
CA PHE A 60 -15.74 12.01 -20.31
C PHE A 60 -16.42 10.68 -20.67
N ASN A 61 -16.22 10.22 -21.90
CA ASN A 61 -16.72 8.94 -22.39
C ASN A 61 -15.68 7.83 -22.16
N ALA A 62 -15.66 7.32 -20.92
CA ALA A 62 -14.73 6.25 -20.52
C ALA A 62 -14.87 4.96 -21.35
N LYS A 63 -16.10 4.61 -21.77
CA LYS A 63 -16.37 3.45 -22.62
C LYS A 63 -15.71 3.57 -23.99
N TYR A 64 -15.82 4.74 -24.63
CA TYR A 64 -15.13 5.00 -25.90
C TYR A 64 -13.63 4.88 -25.72
N MET A 65 -13.06 5.49 -24.68
CA MET A 65 -11.63 5.42 -24.43
C MET A 65 -11.15 3.99 -24.20
N ARG A 66 -11.83 3.20 -23.37
CA ARG A 66 -11.54 1.77 -23.15
C ARG A 66 -11.51 0.96 -24.44
N THR A 67 -12.42 1.25 -25.37
CA THR A 67 -12.58 0.47 -26.60
C THR A 67 -11.50 0.82 -27.64
N ASN A 68 -10.98 2.05 -27.63
CA ASN A 68 -10.14 2.58 -28.70
C ASN A 68 -8.69 2.86 -28.29
N LEU A 69 -8.40 3.02 -26.99
CA LEU A 69 -7.04 3.26 -26.50
C LEU A 69 -6.16 2.02 -26.73
N PHE A 70 -4.94 2.23 -27.23
CA PHE A 70 -3.95 1.18 -27.51
C PHE A 70 -4.40 0.10 -28.51
N LYS A 71 -5.27 0.45 -29.46
CA LYS A 71 -5.71 -0.46 -30.56
C LYS A 71 -4.83 -0.42 -31.80
N SER A 72 -3.85 0.47 -31.83
CA SER A 72 -2.95 0.67 -32.97
C SER A 72 -1.77 -0.30 -32.96
N ASP A 73 -1.30 -0.68 -34.14
CA ASP A 73 -0.09 -1.49 -34.32
C ASP A 73 1.21 -0.71 -33.98
N ASN A 74 1.13 0.61 -33.77
CA ASN A 74 2.29 1.43 -33.41
C ASN A 74 2.61 1.39 -31.91
N ILE A 75 1.74 0.81 -31.08
CA ILE A 75 1.97 0.62 -29.66
C ILE A 75 1.65 -0.83 -29.29
N ASP A 76 2.63 -1.57 -28.75
CA ASP A 76 2.37 -2.95 -28.34
C ASP A 76 1.95 -3.06 -26.88
N LEU A 77 1.64 -4.29 -26.45
CA LEU A 77 1.19 -4.58 -25.10
C LEU A 77 2.20 -4.12 -24.04
N GLN A 78 3.50 -4.30 -24.29
CA GLN A 78 4.50 -3.90 -23.30
C GLN A 78 4.60 -2.37 -23.22
N ASP A 79 4.56 -1.67 -24.36
CA ASP A 79 4.55 -0.20 -24.38
C ASP A 79 3.32 0.35 -23.64
N ALA A 80 2.15 -0.26 -23.81
CA ALA A 80 0.94 0.11 -23.08
C ALA A 80 1.06 -0.14 -21.57
N LEU A 81 1.62 -1.27 -21.14
CA LEU A 81 1.84 -1.58 -19.72
C LEU A 81 2.86 -0.63 -19.08
N ASP A 82 3.95 -0.31 -19.79
CA ASP A 82 4.98 0.59 -19.32
C ASP A 82 4.43 2.01 -19.17
N LEU A 83 3.62 2.48 -20.14
CA LEU A 83 2.93 3.76 -20.04
C LEU A 83 1.95 3.78 -18.86
N LEU A 84 1.12 2.74 -18.69
CA LEU A 84 0.19 2.64 -17.57
C LEU A 84 0.90 2.65 -16.22
N LEU A 85 2.02 1.93 -16.08
CA LEU A 85 2.87 2.00 -14.90
C LEU A 85 3.36 3.43 -14.68
N TYR A 86 3.97 4.02 -15.71
CA TYR A 86 4.61 5.33 -15.62
C TYR A 86 3.63 6.44 -15.19
N ILE A 87 2.44 6.49 -15.80
CA ILE A 87 1.41 7.47 -15.43
C ILE A 87 0.85 7.20 -14.04
N ALA A 88 0.67 5.93 -13.66
CA ALA A 88 0.18 5.57 -12.34
C ALA A 88 1.16 5.98 -11.23
N GLN A 89 2.46 6.08 -11.54
CA GLN A 89 3.44 6.61 -10.60
C GLN A 89 3.26 8.12 -10.33
N HIS A 90 2.56 8.88 -11.19
CA HIS A 90 2.16 10.25 -10.87
C HIS A 90 1.11 10.28 -9.74
N ALA A 91 0.37 9.19 -9.54
CA ALA A 91 -0.65 9.07 -8.49
C ALA A 91 -0.08 9.09 -7.09
N PHE A 92 1.24 8.90 -6.95
CA PHE A 92 1.88 9.07 -5.68
C PHE A 92 1.78 10.50 -5.18
N GLY A 93 1.93 11.52 -6.02
CA GLY A 93 2.04 12.92 -5.57
C GLY A 93 3.08 13.12 -4.46
N ARG A 94 4.03 12.19 -4.31
CA ARG A 94 5.00 12.11 -3.21
C ARG A 94 6.36 12.56 -3.70
N GLN A 95 7.15 13.14 -2.81
CA GLN A 95 8.60 13.21 -2.96
C GLN A 95 9.24 11.92 -2.44
N ALA A 96 10.47 11.64 -2.87
CA ALA A 96 11.24 10.54 -2.29
C ALA A 96 11.34 10.73 -0.76
N ALA A 97 11.12 9.65 0.00
CA ALA A 97 11.06 9.63 1.47
C ALA A 97 9.87 10.35 2.15
N GLN A 98 8.97 10.98 1.41
CA GLN A 98 7.73 11.55 1.97
C GLN A 98 6.77 10.41 2.37
N GLU A 99 6.20 10.45 3.57
CA GLU A 99 5.20 9.48 4.02
C GLU A 99 3.80 9.80 3.50
N ARG A 100 2.93 8.79 3.46
CA ARG A 100 1.58 8.95 2.88
C ARG A 100 0.70 9.95 3.64
N TYR A 101 0.87 10.05 4.96
CA TYR A 101 0.11 11.01 5.77
C TYR A 101 0.59 12.46 5.56
N GLU A 102 1.75 12.67 4.93
CA GLU A 102 2.32 13.98 4.62
C GLU A 102 1.82 14.51 3.26
N LEU A 103 0.93 13.77 2.59
CA LEU A 103 0.36 14.16 1.30
C LEU A 103 -0.67 15.27 1.47
N VAL A 104 -0.55 16.30 0.62
CA VAL A 104 -1.52 17.37 0.47
C VAL A 104 -2.47 16.99 -0.66
N SER A 105 -3.78 17.03 -0.39
CA SER A 105 -4.79 16.81 -1.41
C SER A 105 -4.75 17.95 -2.44
N PRO A 106 -4.55 17.66 -3.74
CA PRO A 106 -4.74 18.65 -4.80
C PRO A 106 -6.18 19.16 -4.83
N GLU A 107 -6.41 20.34 -5.40
CA GLU A 107 -7.73 20.97 -5.47
C GLU A 107 -8.80 20.06 -6.09
N TRP A 108 -8.46 19.33 -7.16
CA TRP A 108 -9.38 18.41 -7.84
C TRP A 108 -9.90 17.30 -6.91
N MET A 109 -9.12 16.88 -5.90
CA MET A 109 -9.54 15.86 -4.93
C MET A 109 -10.64 16.37 -4.00
N THR A 110 -10.74 17.68 -3.82
CA THR A 110 -11.84 18.32 -3.08
C THR A 110 -13.04 18.54 -4.01
N THR A 111 -12.81 19.07 -5.21
CA THR A 111 -13.89 19.41 -6.17
C THR A 111 -14.62 18.17 -6.71
N TYR A 112 -13.89 17.08 -6.96
CA TYR A 112 -14.42 15.87 -7.59
C TYR A 112 -14.33 14.63 -6.68
N ALA A 113 -14.35 14.82 -5.36
CA ALA A 113 -14.24 13.76 -4.38
C ALA A 113 -15.24 12.62 -4.64
N ASP A 114 -16.51 12.94 -4.86
CA ASP A 114 -17.57 11.95 -5.04
C ASP A 114 -17.39 11.10 -6.30
N TYR A 115 -17.01 11.72 -7.42
CA TYR A 115 -16.69 11.02 -8.66
C TYR A 115 -15.51 10.05 -8.48
N TYR A 116 -14.48 10.49 -7.75
CA TYR A 116 -13.35 9.62 -7.44
C TYR A 116 -13.79 8.45 -6.56
N LEU A 117 -14.54 8.71 -5.49
CA LEU A 117 -14.96 7.69 -4.54
C LEU A 117 -15.84 6.63 -5.22
N GLU A 118 -16.73 7.03 -6.12
CA GLU A 118 -17.51 6.08 -6.94
C GLU A 118 -16.60 5.15 -7.76
N ALA A 119 -15.62 5.70 -8.48
CA ALA A 119 -14.65 4.91 -9.22
C ALA A 119 -13.79 4.02 -8.31
N ALA A 120 -13.37 4.53 -7.15
CA ALA A 120 -12.56 3.80 -6.18
C ALA A 120 -13.30 2.61 -5.56
N ARG A 121 -14.64 2.68 -5.39
CA ARG A 121 -15.48 1.53 -4.99
C ARG A 121 -15.44 0.41 -6.03
N LEU A 122 -15.60 0.74 -7.31
CA LEU A 122 -15.55 -0.23 -8.41
C LEU A 122 -14.18 -0.94 -8.47
N LEU A 123 -13.11 -0.21 -8.14
CA LEU A 123 -11.76 -0.75 -8.01
C LEU A 123 -11.48 -1.43 -6.66
N ARG A 124 -12.47 -1.55 -5.77
CA ARG A 124 -12.37 -2.15 -4.43
C ARG A 124 -11.29 -1.51 -3.53
N LEU A 125 -11.01 -0.22 -3.73
CA LEU A 125 -9.98 0.50 -2.97
C LEU A 125 -10.48 1.04 -1.63
N ILE A 126 -11.80 1.12 -1.41
CA ILE A 126 -12.35 1.79 -0.23
C ILE A 126 -13.34 0.95 0.57
N ASP A 127 -14.06 0.01 -0.03
CA ASP A 127 -15.06 -0.77 0.69
C ASP A 127 -14.40 -1.89 1.51
N ARG A 128 -15.09 -2.41 2.53
CA ARG A 128 -14.59 -3.56 3.30
C ARG A 128 -14.45 -4.81 2.43
N GLU A 129 -13.43 -5.61 2.69
CA GLU A 129 -13.31 -6.97 2.15
C GLU A 129 -13.53 -7.99 3.26
N TYR A 130 -14.53 -8.87 3.06
CA TYR A 130 -14.90 -9.91 4.01
C TYR A 130 -14.22 -11.24 3.67
N PRO A 131 -13.93 -12.10 4.68
CA PRO A 131 -13.51 -13.48 4.47
C PRO A 131 -14.56 -14.26 3.66
N THR A 132 -14.10 -15.03 2.68
CA THR A 132 -14.93 -15.93 1.88
C THR A 132 -14.97 -17.35 2.45
N LEU A 133 -14.06 -17.69 3.35
CA LEU A 133 -14.00 -18.97 4.05
C LEU A 133 -14.35 -18.80 5.51
N ASN A 134 -14.88 -19.86 6.13
CA ASN A 134 -15.17 -19.88 7.57
C ASN A 134 -14.00 -20.42 8.41
N GLU A 135 -12.98 -21.01 7.77
CA GLU A 135 -11.87 -21.66 8.46
C GLU A 135 -10.55 -21.45 7.71
N TYR A 136 -9.48 -21.17 8.46
CA TYR A 136 -8.13 -20.92 7.96
C TYR A 136 -7.08 -21.68 8.78
N ASP A 137 -5.92 -21.92 8.17
CA ASP A 137 -4.78 -22.59 8.80
C ASP A 137 -3.94 -21.63 9.65
N SER A 138 -3.93 -20.35 9.30
CA SER A 138 -3.20 -19.32 10.02
C SER A 138 -3.86 -17.96 9.78
N CYS A 139 -3.64 -17.02 10.70
CA CYS A 139 -4.04 -15.63 10.55
C CYS A 139 -2.82 -14.72 10.68
N TRP A 140 -2.61 -13.83 9.71
CA TRP A 140 -1.52 -12.87 9.70
C TRP A 140 -2.11 -11.47 9.80
N ILE A 141 -1.81 -10.77 10.90
CA ILE A 141 -2.21 -9.37 11.10
C ILE A 141 -1.08 -8.48 10.58
N ALA A 142 -1.34 -7.73 9.52
CA ALA A 142 -0.34 -6.85 8.94
C ALA A 142 0.09 -5.74 9.93
N GLY A 143 1.39 -5.47 10.02
CA GLY A 143 1.95 -4.37 10.80
C GLY A 143 1.59 -2.98 10.27
N ALA A 144 1.56 -2.00 11.17
CA ALA A 144 1.28 -0.59 10.89
C ALA A 144 1.67 0.33 12.06
N SER A 145 1.35 1.63 11.93
CA SER A 145 1.34 2.55 13.08
C SER A 145 0.36 2.08 14.15
N ARG A 146 0.58 2.52 15.40
CA ARG A 146 -0.20 2.10 16.58
C ARG A 146 -1.72 2.10 16.35
N MET A 147 -2.27 3.19 15.82
CA MET A 147 -3.71 3.33 15.57
C MET A 147 -4.24 2.29 14.60
N VAL A 148 -3.57 2.10 13.47
CA VAL A 148 -4.02 1.19 12.41
C VAL A 148 -3.83 -0.26 12.86
N LEU A 149 -2.75 -0.57 13.57
CA LEU A 149 -2.55 -1.90 14.13
C LEU A 149 -3.62 -2.24 15.18
N ALA A 150 -3.99 -1.28 16.05
CA ALA A 150 -5.10 -1.46 16.99
C ALA A 150 -6.41 -1.79 16.27
N GLN A 151 -6.75 -1.04 15.21
CA GLN A 151 -7.93 -1.29 14.39
C GLN A 151 -7.90 -2.69 13.77
N ARG A 152 -6.76 -3.13 13.22
CA ARG A 152 -6.62 -4.48 12.64
C ARG A 152 -6.75 -5.59 13.68
N ILE A 153 -6.24 -5.38 14.89
CA ILE A 153 -6.40 -6.33 16.01
C ILE A 153 -7.87 -6.43 16.42
N ILE A 154 -8.58 -5.31 16.49
CA ILE A 154 -10.01 -5.28 16.81
C ILE A 154 -10.83 -5.92 15.68
N ASP A 155 -10.49 -5.65 14.42
CA ASP A 155 -11.17 -6.25 13.26
C ASP A 155 -10.95 -7.77 13.20
N TYR A 156 -9.73 -8.23 13.50
CA TYR A 156 -9.45 -9.65 13.73
C TYR A 156 -10.36 -10.23 14.83
N LYS A 157 -10.47 -9.54 15.97
CA LYS A 157 -11.34 -9.95 17.08
C LYS A 157 -12.81 -10.06 16.62
N TYR A 158 -13.30 -9.09 15.85
CA TYR A 158 -14.63 -9.13 15.24
C TYR A 158 -14.83 -10.37 14.38
N TYR A 159 -13.86 -10.74 13.54
CA TYR A 159 -13.98 -11.95 12.71
C TYR A 159 -14.03 -13.24 13.54
N ILE A 160 -13.18 -13.37 14.56
CA ILE A 160 -13.12 -14.59 15.37
C ILE A 160 -14.37 -14.73 16.25
N TYR A 161 -14.80 -13.66 16.92
CA TYR A 161 -15.87 -13.75 17.92
C TYR A 161 -17.26 -13.48 17.34
N SER A 162 -17.40 -12.50 16.45
CA SER A 162 -18.71 -12.07 15.92
C SER A 162 -19.07 -12.78 14.61
N LYS A 163 -18.08 -13.18 13.80
CA LYS A 163 -18.29 -13.97 12.58
C LYS A 163 -17.96 -15.46 12.72
N ALA A 164 -17.48 -15.88 13.89
CA ALA A 164 -17.13 -17.27 14.19
C ALA A 164 -16.14 -17.91 13.19
N ILE A 165 -15.23 -17.10 12.63
CA ILE A 165 -14.13 -17.60 11.78
C ILE A 165 -13.16 -18.41 12.64
N LYS A 166 -12.82 -19.63 12.21
CA LYS A 166 -11.86 -20.48 12.93
C LYS A 166 -10.46 -20.38 12.36
N ILE A 167 -9.47 -20.23 13.25
CA ILE A 167 -8.05 -20.32 12.92
C ILE A 167 -7.50 -21.59 13.59
N HIS A 168 -7.02 -22.55 12.79
CA HIS A 168 -6.55 -23.84 13.28
C HIS A 168 -5.08 -23.81 13.78
N GLY A 169 -4.26 -22.92 13.21
CA GLY A 169 -2.85 -22.78 13.55
C GLY A 169 -2.53 -21.44 14.23
N GLU A 170 -1.36 -20.90 13.93
CA GLU A 170 -0.87 -19.68 14.58
C GLU A 170 -1.58 -18.44 14.04
N THR A 171 -1.88 -17.51 14.96
CA THR A 171 -2.09 -16.11 14.61
C THR A 171 -0.78 -15.36 14.84
N ILE A 172 -0.35 -14.55 13.87
CA ILE A 172 0.88 -13.77 13.98
C ILE A 172 0.65 -12.31 13.63
N VAL A 173 1.40 -11.41 14.27
CA VAL A 173 1.51 -10.01 13.86
C VAL A 173 2.80 -9.81 13.08
N LEU A 174 2.68 -9.22 11.89
CA LEU A 174 3.79 -8.94 10.97
C LEU A 174 4.42 -7.59 11.29
N ALA A 175 5.20 -7.52 12.37
CA ALA A 175 5.90 -6.30 12.79
C ALA A 175 7.30 -6.22 12.18
N GLY A 176 7.93 -5.06 12.31
CA GLY A 176 9.34 -4.90 11.95
C GLY A 176 10.04 -3.89 12.83
N GLU A 177 11.35 -3.81 12.67
CA GLU A 177 12.26 -2.86 13.32
C GLU A 177 12.07 -1.39 12.85
N ARG A 178 10.82 -0.96 12.67
CA ARG A 178 10.46 0.46 12.49
C ARG A 178 10.44 1.13 13.86
N GLU A 179 11.29 2.14 14.03
CA GLU A 179 11.32 2.94 15.26
C GLU A 179 9.96 3.62 15.55
N VAL A 180 9.61 3.80 16.82
CA VAL A 180 8.36 4.47 17.26
C VAL A 180 8.51 5.99 17.28
N TRP A 181 7.53 6.71 16.70
CA TRP A 181 7.59 8.18 16.58
C TRP A 181 6.31 8.84 17.12
N ALA A 182 6.45 9.91 17.91
CA ALA A 182 5.32 10.47 18.66
C ALA A 182 4.21 11.04 17.75
N ASN A 183 4.57 11.68 16.65
CA ASN A 183 3.62 12.29 15.72
C ASN A 183 2.81 11.27 14.88
N ILE A 184 3.33 10.06 14.70
CA ILE A 184 2.67 8.97 13.97
C ILE A 184 1.89 8.06 14.92
N ASP A 185 2.56 7.60 15.97
CA ASP A 185 2.05 6.57 16.87
C ASP A 185 1.24 7.14 18.04
N GLY A 186 1.16 8.47 18.17
CA GLY A 186 0.22 9.14 19.06
C GLY A 186 -1.24 9.01 18.59
N MET A 187 -2.16 8.95 19.54
CA MET A 187 -3.61 8.86 19.31
C MET A 187 -4.35 9.89 20.19
N LEU A 188 -5.46 10.43 19.68
CA LEU A 188 -6.31 11.27 20.52
C LEU A 188 -6.90 10.41 21.67
N PRO A 189 -6.94 10.89 22.92
CA PRO A 189 -7.47 10.09 24.04
C PRO A 189 -8.90 9.57 23.82
N THR A 190 -9.76 10.39 23.20
CA THR A 190 -11.13 10.01 22.84
C THR A 190 -11.17 8.87 21.82
N LEU A 191 -10.18 8.80 20.94
CA LEU A 191 -10.02 7.72 19.97
C LEU A 191 -9.60 6.43 20.66
N CYS A 192 -8.62 6.51 21.57
CA CYS A 192 -8.18 5.37 22.38
C CYS A 192 -9.37 4.73 23.11
N GLN A 193 -10.21 5.55 23.75
CA GLN A 193 -11.40 5.07 24.46
C GLN A 193 -12.39 4.37 23.51
N LYS A 194 -12.69 4.96 22.35
CA LYS A 194 -13.57 4.33 21.35
C LYS A 194 -13.06 2.97 20.87
N LEU A 195 -11.74 2.84 20.65
CA LEU A 195 -11.12 1.59 20.23
C LEU A 195 -11.18 0.53 21.35
N LEU A 196 -10.98 0.92 22.60
CA LEU A 196 -11.14 0.02 23.76
C LEU A 196 -12.58 -0.51 23.85
N GLU A 197 -13.57 0.39 23.83
CA GLU A 197 -14.99 0.02 23.89
C GLU A 197 -15.39 -0.89 22.72
N ALA A 198 -14.86 -0.62 21.52
CA ALA A 198 -15.11 -1.46 20.35
C ALA A 198 -14.49 -2.85 20.48
N SER A 199 -13.28 -2.93 21.04
CA SER A 199 -12.65 -4.22 21.34
C SER A 199 -13.45 -5.02 22.35
N GLU A 200 -13.87 -4.40 23.45
CA GLU A 200 -14.66 -5.08 24.50
C GLU A 200 -15.97 -5.67 23.96
N LYS A 201 -16.60 -4.95 23.03
CA LYS A 201 -17.90 -5.31 22.45
C LYS A 201 -17.78 -6.10 21.13
N ASN A 202 -16.57 -6.40 20.66
CA ASN A 202 -16.30 -7.04 19.37
C ASN A 202 -17.07 -6.35 18.21
N ILE A 203 -17.00 -5.02 18.15
CA ILE A 203 -17.72 -4.20 17.16
C ILE A 203 -16.95 -4.18 15.84
N ASP A 204 -17.70 -4.17 14.74
CA ASP A 204 -17.18 -3.91 13.40
C ASP A 204 -16.52 -2.52 13.35
N ILE A 205 -15.23 -2.45 12.99
CA ILE A 205 -14.47 -1.19 12.90
C ILE A 205 -15.15 -0.14 12.01
N ASP A 206 -15.90 -0.54 10.98
CA ASP A 206 -16.59 0.40 10.08
C ASP A 206 -17.73 1.15 10.77
N MET A 207 -18.24 0.63 11.90
CA MET A 207 -19.25 1.30 12.72
C MET A 207 -18.65 2.40 13.60
N ILE A 208 -17.32 2.47 13.71
CA ILE A 208 -16.63 3.49 14.48
C ILE A 208 -16.27 4.63 13.53
N ARG A 209 -16.93 5.78 13.71
CA ARG A 209 -16.50 7.01 13.06
C ARG A 209 -15.22 7.51 13.73
N LEU A 210 -14.10 7.23 13.07
CA LEU A 210 -12.78 7.73 13.41
C LEU A 210 -12.53 8.93 12.49
N SER A 211 -13.00 10.12 12.87
CA SER A 211 -12.72 11.34 12.08
C SER A 211 -11.21 11.51 11.95
N PRO A 212 -10.63 11.44 10.74
CA PRO A 212 -9.27 11.86 10.55
C PRO A 212 -9.27 13.38 10.73
N SER A 213 -8.51 13.90 11.69
CA SER A 213 -8.29 15.33 11.93
C SER A 213 -9.48 16.16 12.44
N GLU A 214 -10.07 15.77 13.57
CA GLU A 214 -10.71 16.74 14.47
C GLU A 214 -9.93 16.78 15.79
N GLY A 215 -8.93 17.64 15.84
CA GLY A 215 -8.10 17.86 17.02
C GLY A 215 -6.82 18.60 16.70
N ASP A 216 -6.36 19.41 17.65
CA ASP A 216 -5.03 20.01 17.59
C ASP A 216 -3.98 18.89 17.52
N ASN A 217 -3.14 18.92 16.47
CA ASN A 217 -2.06 17.96 16.27
C ASN A 217 -1.12 17.92 17.51
N SER A 218 -1.08 19.00 18.30
CA SER A 218 -0.34 19.07 19.56
C SER A 218 -0.80 17.99 20.56
N MET A 219 -2.10 17.78 20.74
CA MET A 219 -2.63 16.79 21.69
C MET A 219 -2.24 15.37 21.30
N LYS A 220 -2.31 15.06 20.00
CA LYS A 220 -1.87 13.76 19.46
C LYS A 220 -0.37 13.55 19.71
N ILE A 221 0.44 14.57 19.49
CA ILE A 221 1.90 14.51 19.70
C ILE A 221 2.22 14.31 21.18
N GLU A 222 1.57 15.03 22.09
CA GLU A 222 1.80 14.88 23.53
C GLU A 222 1.35 13.50 24.05
N GLU A 223 0.24 12.95 23.55
CA GLU A 223 -0.14 11.57 23.85
C GLU A 223 0.91 10.59 23.32
N GLY A 224 1.39 10.77 22.10
CA GLY A 224 2.45 9.94 21.52
C GLY A 224 3.75 9.98 22.33
N LYS A 225 4.13 11.14 22.85
CA LYS A 225 5.26 11.27 23.80
C LYS A 225 4.99 10.51 25.09
N ALA A 226 3.83 10.68 25.69
CA ALA A 226 3.46 9.96 26.92
C ALA A 226 3.47 8.44 26.71
N TYR A 227 2.97 7.96 25.57
CA TYR A 227 2.99 6.56 25.19
C TYR A 227 4.41 6.01 25.00
N ILE A 228 5.29 6.74 24.31
CA ILE A 228 6.71 6.37 24.17
C ILE A 228 7.38 6.26 25.54
N MET A 229 7.14 7.21 26.45
CA MET A 229 7.66 7.15 27.83
C MET A 229 7.13 5.93 28.58
N HIS A 230 5.86 5.57 28.38
CA HIS A 230 5.27 4.37 28.97
C HIS A 230 5.98 3.11 28.46
N LEU A 231 6.10 2.93 27.14
CA LEU A 231 6.81 1.79 26.55
C LEU A 231 8.27 1.73 27.03
N ALA A 232 8.97 2.86 27.05
CA ALA A 232 10.36 2.93 27.52
C ALA A 232 10.49 2.42 28.97
N ARG A 233 9.59 2.85 29.87
CA ARG A 233 9.56 2.36 31.25
C ARG A 233 9.22 0.87 31.32
N PHE A 234 8.20 0.44 30.58
CA PHE A 234 7.72 -0.94 30.58
C PHE A 234 8.81 -1.92 30.13
N TYR A 235 9.54 -1.59 29.07
CA TYR A 235 10.61 -2.41 28.50
C TYR A 235 12.01 -2.09 29.05
N ASN A 236 12.09 -1.26 30.09
CA ASN A 236 13.35 -0.83 30.72
C ASN A 236 14.37 -0.23 29.72
N ILE A 237 13.88 0.51 28.72
CA ILE A 237 14.70 1.24 27.75
C ILE A 237 14.92 2.66 28.29
N LYS A 238 16.18 3.02 28.52
CA LYS A 238 16.54 4.35 29.05
C LYS A 238 16.50 5.42 27.96
N LEU A 239 15.76 6.49 28.25
CA LEU A 239 15.77 7.73 27.47
C LEU A 239 16.60 8.78 28.21
N ASN A 240 17.09 9.76 27.45
CA ASN A 240 17.79 10.91 27.99
C ASN A 240 16.89 11.67 28.98
N ALA A 241 17.34 11.80 30.23
CA ALA A 241 16.52 12.32 31.32
C ALA A 241 16.18 13.81 31.17
N SER A 242 17.07 14.63 30.61
CA SER A 242 16.85 16.08 30.47
C SER A 242 16.12 16.43 29.16
N LYS A 243 16.28 15.63 28.12
CA LYS A 243 15.65 15.82 26.81
C LYS A 243 15.24 14.47 26.22
N PRO A 244 14.12 13.87 26.68
CA PRO A 244 13.70 12.52 26.27
C PRO A 244 13.25 12.39 24.81
N PHE A 245 13.07 13.52 24.10
CA PHE A 245 12.64 13.55 22.71
C PHE A 245 13.57 14.42 21.86
N ILE A 246 13.72 14.00 20.61
CA ILE A 246 14.53 14.72 19.62
C ILE A 246 13.75 14.86 18.30
N GLN A 247 13.87 16.03 17.69
CA GLN A 247 13.35 16.35 16.36
C GLN A 247 14.49 16.95 15.56
N TYR A 248 14.61 16.51 14.31
CA TYR A 248 15.62 16.99 13.37
C TYR A 248 14.97 18.00 12.42
N ALA A 249 15.64 19.12 12.15
CA ALA A 249 15.07 20.17 11.32
C ALA A 249 15.27 19.87 9.83
N ASN A 250 16.42 19.31 9.46
CA ASN A 250 16.79 19.02 8.09
C ASN A 250 17.26 17.57 7.91
N LYS A 251 17.38 17.15 6.64
CA LYS A 251 17.75 15.78 6.28
C LYS A 251 19.20 15.46 6.62
N ASP A 252 20.10 16.43 6.56
CA ASP A 252 21.53 16.23 6.79
C ASP A 252 21.85 15.95 8.27
N GLU A 253 21.01 16.43 9.18
CA GLU A 253 21.08 16.14 10.62
C GLU A 253 20.49 14.77 11.00
N CYS A 254 19.73 14.13 10.10
CA CYS A 254 19.00 12.91 10.42
C CYS A 254 19.93 11.68 10.45
N PRO A 255 19.97 10.92 11.56
CA PRO A 255 20.59 9.60 11.56
C PRO A 255 19.95 8.69 10.50
N PRO A 256 20.69 7.67 10.00
CA PRO A 256 20.13 6.70 9.07
C PRO A 256 18.80 6.10 9.57
N GLY A 257 17.78 6.09 8.70
CA GLY A 257 16.44 5.61 9.02
C GLY A 257 15.53 6.64 9.70
N ARG A 258 16.04 7.82 10.05
CA ARG A 258 15.25 8.96 10.54
C ARG A 258 15.03 10.01 9.45
N PHE A 259 14.03 10.84 9.67
CA PHE A 259 13.52 11.83 8.74
C PHE A 259 13.20 13.14 9.48
N PRO A 260 13.36 14.30 8.81
CA PRO A 260 13.15 15.61 9.41
C PRO A 260 11.70 15.81 9.82
N ASN A 261 11.47 16.73 10.75
CA ASN A 261 10.15 17.11 11.27
C ASN A 261 9.38 15.98 11.99
N ARG A 262 10.05 14.89 12.36
CA ARG A 262 9.46 13.81 13.17
C ARG A 262 10.07 13.78 14.57
N ILE A 263 9.27 13.36 15.53
CA ILE A 263 9.64 13.39 16.96
C ILE A 263 9.96 11.97 17.41
N TYR A 264 11.24 11.71 17.64
CA TYR A 264 11.78 10.42 18.05
C TYR A 264 12.11 10.41 19.54
N ALA A 265 12.19 9.20 20.11
CA ALA A 265 12.79 9.02 21.41
C ALA A 265 14.30 9.36 21.35
N ASN A 266 14.77 10.10 22.34
CA ASN A 266 16.18 10.39 22.54
C ASN A 266 16.75 9.37 23.52
N TYR A 267 17.31 8.29 23.00
CA TYR A 267 17.88 7.21 23.82
C TYR A 267 19.15 7.68 24.54
N ASP A 268 19.36 7.18 25.74
CA ASP A 268 20.60 7.38 26.48
C ASP A 268 21.79 6.73 25.73
N ASP A 269 22.99 7.30 25.82
CA ASP A 269 24.16 6.83 25.08
C ASP A 269 24.51 5.37 25.44
N MET A 270 24.19 4.95 26.66
CA MET A 270 24.34 3.58 27.17
C MET A 270 23.27 2.61 26.65
N SER A 271 22.15 3.09 26.10
CA SER A 271 21.02 2.29 25.60
C SER A 271 20.91 2.26 24.07
N LYS A 272 21.90 2.80 23.34
CA LYS A 272 21.91 2.90 21.87
C LYS A 272 21.71 1.56 21.12
N THR A 273 21.84 0.43 21.79
CA THR A 273 21.57 -0.91 21.24
C THR A 273 20.10 -1.33 21.29
N SER A 274 19.25 -0.68 22.09
CA SER A 274 17.84 -1.03 22.26
C SER A 274 16.93 0.15 21.93
N LYS A 275 16.24 0.06 20.79
CA LYS A 275 15.25 1.07 20.35
C LYS A 275 13.83 0.55 20.55
N LEU A 276 12.91 1.48 20.80
CA LEU A 276 11.49 1.18 20.73
C LEU A 276 11.09 1.01 19.26
N THR A 277 10.39 -0.08 18.97
CA THR A 277 10.00 -0.49 17.61
C THR A 277 8.52 -0.85 17.53
N GLU A 278 8.02 -1.07 16.31
CA GLU A 278 6.69 -1.61 16.05
C GLU A 278 6.42 -2.94 16.77
N THR A 279 7.45 -3.74 17.03
CA THR A 279 7.35 -4.97 17.84
C THR A 279 6.91 -4.68 19.27
N HIS A 280 7.47 -3.64 19.89
CA HIS A 280 7.07 -3.21 21.24
C HIS A 280 5.63 -2.68 21.29
N ILE A 281 5.22 -1.94 20.25
CA ILE A 281 3.83 -1.50 20.06
C ILE A 281 2.92 -2.73 19.92
N SER A 282 3.30 -3.69 19.09
CA SER A 282 2.51 -4.90 18.83
C SER A 282 2.26 -5.69 20.11
N GLN A 283 3.30 -5.89 20.93
CA GLN A 283 3.18 -6.57 22.22
C GLN A 283 2.22 -5.84 23.17
N ASP A 284 2.31 -4.52 23.25
CA ASP A 284 1.45 -3.69 24.10
C ASP A 284 -0.02 -3.70 23.65
N LEU A 285 -0.27 -3.57 22.34
CA LEU A 285 -1.64 -3.59 21.80
C LEU A 285 -2.27 -4.99 21.90
N LEU A 286 -1.50 -6.06 21.71
CA LEU A 286 -2.01 -7.42 21.91
C LEU A 286 -2.43 -7.64 23.36
N ARG A 287 -1.69 -7.10 24.32
CA ARG A 287 -2.09 -7.12 25.74
C ARG A 287 -3.39 -6.35 25.93
N THR A 288 -3.41 -5.11 25.45
CA THR A 288 -4.56 -4.21 25.64
C THR A 288 -5.86 -4.75 25.05
N TYR A 289 -5.83 -5.36 23.86
CA TYR A 289 -7.05 -5.67 23.12
C TYR A 289 -7.45 -7.16 23.10
N LEU A 290 -6.52 -8.07 23.42
CA LEU A 290 -6.73 -9.52 23.35
C LEU A 290 -6.42 -10.24 24.67
N ASP A 291 -6.49 -9.52 25.80
CA ASP A 291 -6.34 -10.05 27.15
C ASP A 291 -7.10 -11.40 27.30
N ASN A 292 -6.32 -12.46 27.57
CA ASN A 292 -6.63 -13.91 27.62
C ASN A 292 -6.14 -14.81 26.46
N ASN A 293 -5.62 -14.26 25.35
CA ASN A 293 -5.06 -15.06 24.24
C ASN A 293 -3.65 -14.64 23.77
N ILE A 294 -2.96 -13.74 24.49
CA ILE A 294 -1.61 -13.25 24.15
C ILE A 294 -0.61 -14.39 23.91
N ASN A 295 -0.67 -15.45 24.74
CA ASN A 295 0.24 -16.59 24.62
C ASN A 295 0.01 -17.45 23.36
N LYS A 296 -1.02 -17.14 22.55
CA LYS A 296 -1.31 -17.81 21.28
C LYS A 296 -0.99 -16.95 20.05
N ILE A 297 -0.59 -15.69 20.24
CA ILE A 297 -0.28 -14.77 19.14
C ILE A 297 1.21 -14.45 19.15
N ASN A 298 1.89 -14.84 18.08
CA ASN A 298 3.31 -14.55 17.92
C ASN A 298 3.51 -13.24 17.18
N ILE A 299 4.69 -12.65 17.34
CA ILE A 299 5.10 -11.49 16.55
C ILE A 299 6.29 -11.91 15.72
N ILE A 300 6.23 -11.63 14.42
CA ILE A 300 7.40 -11.65 13.55
C ILE A 300 8.10 -10.32 13.74
N ASP A 301 9.34 -10.36 14.20
CA ASP A 301 10.19 -9.19 14.40
C ASP A 301 11.26 -9.15 13.30
N THR A 302 10.87 -8.67 12.11
CA THR A 302 11.80 -8.56 10.99
C THR A 302 12.82 -7.46 11.28
N LEU A 303 14.09 -7.82 11.24
CA LEU A 303 15.23 -6.91 11.40
C LEU A 303 15.44 -6.03 10.17
N ALA A 304 15.94 -4.81 10.38
CA ALA A 304 16.36 -3.94 9.29
C ALA A 304 17.60 -4.53 8.58
N GLN A 305 17.58 -4.56 7.25
CA GLN A 305 18.71 -5.01 6.42
C GLN A 305 19.34 -3.80 5.72
N GLU A 306 20.66 -3.62 5.84
CA GLU A 306 21.43 -2.60 5.12
C GLU A 306 20.86 -1.16 5.21
N LYS A 307 20.31 -0.79 6.39
CA LYS A 307 19.63 0.50 6.64
C LYS A 307 18.28 0.67 5.93
N VAL A 308 17.75 -0.37 5.30
CA VAL A 308 16.39 -0.41 4.74
C VAL A 308 15.43 -0.91 5.81
N ARG A 309 14.37 -0.13 6.06
CA ARG A 309 13.32 -0.52 7.00
C ARG A 309 12.56 -1.76 6.51
N PRO A 310 12.12 -2.63 7.44
CA PRO A 310 11.16 -3.68 7.13
C PRO A 310 9.91 -3.13 6.43
N ASN A 311 9.37 -3.93 5.51
CA ASN A 311 8.16 -3.64 4.77
C ASN A 311 7.29 -4.90 4.67
N THR A 312 6.12 -4.79 4.02
CA THR A 312 5.21 -5.93 3.84
C THR A 312 5.89 -7.14 3.21
N ALA A 313 6.82 -6.95 2.28
CA ALA A 313 7.49 -8.07 1.63
C ALA A 313 8.45 -8.78 2.60
N SER A 314 9.30 -8.04 3.31
CA SER A 314 10.24 -8.65 4.25
C SER A 314 9.55 -9.36 5.42
N THR A 315 8.47 -8.78 5.97
CA THR A 315 7.73 -9.41 7.06
C THR A 315 6.95 -10.66 6.62
N ALA A 316 6.37 -10.63 5.41
CA ALA A 316 5.73 -11.81 4.82
C ALA A 316 6.73 -12.93 4.50
N ARG A 317 7.93 -12.58 4.02
CA ARG A 317 9.01 -13.54 3.78
C ARG A 317 9.40 -14.25 5.08
N ASP A 318 9.72 -13.50 6.12
CA ASP A 318 10.16 -14.06 7.40
C ASP A 318 9.05 -14.89 8.07
N ALA A 319 7.78 -14.45 7.98
CA ALA A 319 6.62 -15.24 8.39
C ALA A 319 6.49 -16.56 7.62
N THR A 320 6.73 -16.53 6.30
CA THR A 320 6.69 -17.73 5.47
C THR A 320 7.85 -18.67 5.80
N GLU A 321 9.06 -18.16 6.02
CA GLU A 321 10.20 -18.99 6.42
C GLU A 321 9.94 -19.72 7.73
N ARG A 322 9.32 -19.05 8.72
CA ARG A 322 8.86 -19.70 9.95
C ARG A 322 7.80 -20.78 9.67
N LEU A 323 6.83 -20.49 8.81
CA LEU A 323 5.80 -21.48 8.44
C LEU A 323 6.41 -22.71 7.74
N VAL A 324 7.39 -22.52 6.87
CA VAL A 324 8.12 -23.59 6.18
C VAL A 324 8.87 -24.49 7.16
N GLN A 325 9.50 -23.92 8.19
CA GLN A 325 10.13 -24.72 9.25
C GLN A 325 9.12 -25.66 9.93
N ARG A 326 7.89 -25.19 10.17
CA ARG A 326 6.81 -26.00 10.76
C ARG A 326 6.29 -27.07 9.80
N ILE A 327 6.23 -26.77 8.49
CA ILE A 327 5.92 -27.77 7.46
C ILE A 327 6.97 -28.88 7.47
N HIS A 328 8.26 -28.54 7.48
CA HIS A 328 9.34 -29.52 7.54
C HIS A 328 9.38 -30.31 8.85
N ALA A 329 8.94 -29.71 9.96
CA ALA A 329 8.76 -30.40 11.23
C ALA A 329 7.55 -31.36 11.25
N GLY A 330 6.75 -31.41 10.18
CA GLY A 330 5.61 -32.31 10.05
C GLY A 330 4.34 -31.83 10.75
N GLU A 331 4.27 -30.58 11.21
CA GLU A 331 3.14 -30.06 11.99
C GLU A 331 1.80 -30.01 11.20
N TYR A 332 1.88 -30.02 9.87
CA TYR A 332 0.73 -29.99 8.97
C TYR A 332 0.33 -31.38 8.45
N GLY A 333 1.05 -32.45 8.83
CA GLY A 333 0.81 -33.81 8.33
C GLY A 333 0.72 -33.88 6.81
N ASP A 334 -0.33 -34.52 6.30
CA ASP A 334 -0.58 -34.66 4.85
C ASP A 334 -1.20 -33.42 4.20
N LYS A 335 -1.49 -32.36 4.96
CA LYS A 335 -2.14 -31.16 4.41
C LYS A 335 -1.16 -30.41 3.50
N LYS A 336 -1.48 -30.40 2.20
CA LYS A 336 -0.66 -29.72 1.18
C LYS A 336 -1.14 -28.33 0.81
N THR A 337 -2.42 -28.01 1.02
CA THR A 337 -2.94 -26.65 0.79
C THR A 337 -3.17 -25.95 2.12
N ILE A 338 -2.41 -24.90 2.36
CA ILE A 338 -2.49 -24.06 3.57
C ILE A 338 -3.16 -22.74 3.20
N LYS A 339 -4.17 -22.34 3.97
CA LYS A 339 -4.95 -21.12 3.74
C LYS A 339 -4.68 -20.11 4.84
N ILE A 340 -4.30 -18.90 4.47
CA ILE A 340 -3.92 -17.85 5.42
C ILE A 340 -4.86 -16.66 5.27
N LEU A 341 -5.47 -16.26 6.38
CA LEU A 341 -6.21 -15.01 6.47
C LEU A 341 -5.24 -13.85 6.73
N LEU A 342 -5.13 -12.91 5.81
CA LEU A 342 -4.31 -11.70 5.98
C LEU A 342 -5.22 -10.53 6.43
N CYS A 343 -5.20 -10.19 7.71
CA CYS A 343 -5.93 -9.06 8.27
C CYS A 343 -5.19 -7.74 8.01
N THR A 344 -5.80 -6.87 7.22
CA THR A 344 -5.31 -5.52 6.91
C THR A 344 -6.49 -4.54 6.79
N ASN A 345 -6.41 -3.52 5.95
CA ASN A 345 -7.47 -2.54 5.74
C ASN A 345 -7.34 -1.87 4.38
N ASN A 346 -8.45 -1.36 3.85
CA ASN A 346 -8.39 -0.61 2.61
C ASN A 346 -7.75 0.79 2.81
N PRO A 347 -7.01 1.31 1.82
CA PRO A 347 -6.82 0.83 0.44
C PRO A 347 -5.68 -0.20 0.24
N TYR A 348 -5.18 -0.83 1.30
CA TYR A 348 -3.97 -1.67 1.24
C TYR A 348 -4.23 -3.14 0.93
N ILE A 349 -5.49 -3.61 0.99
CA ILE A 349 -5.83 -5.05 1.03
C ILE A 349 -5.28 -5.80 -0.17
N GLU A 350 -5.66 -5.41 -1.38
CA GLU A 350 -5.25 -6.12 -2.59
C GLU A 350 -3.73 -6.07 -2.78
N ARG A 351 -3.11 -4.89 -2.62
CA ARG A 351 -1.65 -4.73 -2.78
C ARG A 351 -0.88 -5.60 -1.80
N GLN A 352 -1.24 -5.57 -0.52
CA GLN A 352 -0.54 -6.35 0.51
C GLN A 352 -0.76 -7.84 0.30
N THR A 353 -1.94 -8.26 -0.16
CA THR A 353 -2.22 -9.66 -0.52
C THR A 353 -1.31 -10.13 -1.65
N LEU A 354 -1.20 -9.34 -2.73
CA LEU A 354 -0.32 -9.66 -3.87
C LEU A 354 1.14 -9.77 -3.44
N VAL A 355 1.65 -8.78 -2.72
CA VAL A 355 3.04 -8.77 -2.23
C VAL A 355 3.29 -9.97 -1.31
N THR A 356 2.36 -10.26 -0.40
CA THR A 356 2.49 -11.40 0.52
C THR A 356 2.49 -12.72 -0.26
N GLN A 357 1.57 -12.91 -1.21
CA GLN A 357 1.51 -14.12 -2.04
C GLN A 357 2.79 -14.31 -2.88
N GLN A 358 3.35 -13.23 -3.42
CA GLN A 358 4.62 -13.28 -4.17
C GLN A 358 5.77 -13.75 -3.28
N GLN A 359 5.91 -13.17 -2.08
CA GLN A 359 6.97 -13.59 -1.14
C GLN A 359 6.78 -15.02 -0.66
N VAL A 360 5.54 -15.42 -0.42
CA VAL A 360 5.20 -16.81 -0.09
C VAL A 360 5.65 -17.76 -1.19
N ASN A 361 5.32 -17.47 -2.46
CA ASN A 361 5.71 -18.30 -3.58
C ASN A 361 7.24 -18.40 -3.72
N GLN A 362 7.96 -17.27 -3.62
CA GLN A 362 9.42 -17.24 -3.69
C GLN A 362 10.07 -18.08 -2.59
N VAL A 363 9.54 -18.01 -1.36
CA VAL A 363 10.02 -18.84 -0.25
C VAL A 363 9.70 -20.31 -0.50
N LEU A 364 8.48 -20.67 -0.91
CA LEU A 364 8.14 -22.06 -1.23
C LEU A 364 9.06 -22.65 -2.31
N GLU A 365 9.33 -21.90 -3.38
CA GLU A 365 10.26 -22.29 -4.45
C GLU A 365 11.69 -22.51 -3.93
N LYS A 366 12.21 -21.57 -3.12
CA LYS A 366 13.52 -21.67 -2.46
C LYS A 366 13.69 -22.98 -1.67
N TYR A 367 12.63 -23.48 -1.06
CA TYR A 367 12.63 -24.73 -0.28
C TYR A 367 12.12 -25.96 -1.05
N GLY A 368 11.87 -25.84 -2.36
CA GLY A 368 11.42 -26.97 -3.20
C GLY A 368 10.03 -27.53 -2.84
N LEU A 369 9.24 -26.80 -2.05
CA LEU A 369 7.95 -27.25 -1.55
C LEU A 369 6.86 -27.44 -2.63
N PRO A 370 6.82 -26.65 -3.73
CA PRO A 370 5.88 -26.89 -4.82
C PRO A 370 6.05 -28.28 -5.46
N ALA A 371 7.29 -28.77 -5.60
CA ALA A 371 7.56 -30.11 -6.13
C ALA A 371 7.05 -31.23 -5.19
N MET A 372 6.87 -30.92 -3.91
CA MET A 372 6.27 -31.79 -2.90
C MET A 372 4.74 -31.62 -2.79
N GLY A 373 4.14 -30.85 -3.70
CA GLY A 373 2.70 -30.59 -3.79
C GLY A 373 2.18 -29.49 -2.86
N TYR A 374 3.03 -28.80 -2.10
CA TYR A 374 2.58 -27.76 -1.18
C TYR A 374 2.18 -26.48 -1.91
N GLN A 375 1.09 -25.88 -1.45
CA GLN A 375 0.60 -24.58 -1.88
C GLN A 375 0.11 -23.78 -0.66
N ILE A 376 0.50 -22.51 -0.59
CA ILE A 376 -0.04 -21.56 0.39
C ILE A 376 -0.90 -20.53 -0.37
N LYS A 377 -2.11 -20.29 0.11
CA LYS A 377 -3.05 -19.30 -0.45
C LYS A 377 -3.32 -18.20 0.58
N ILE A 378 -3.07 -16.95 0.19
CA ILE A 378 -3.34 -15.77 1.00
C ILE A 378 -4.70 -15.19 0.61
N GLU A 379 -5.53 -14.90 1.61
CA GLU A 379 -6.77 -14.14 1.45
C GLU A 379 -6.70 -12.85 2.28
N GLY A 380 -6.60 -11.72 1.60
CA GLY A 380 -6.65 -10.40 2.24
C GLY A 380 -8.07 -10.01 2.64
N VAL A 381 -8.23 -9.57 3.87
CA VAL A 381 -9.48 -9.04 4.41
C VAL A 381 -9.23 -7.79 5.23
N GLY A 382 -10.27 -7.00 5.46
CA GLY A 382 -10.13 -5.83 6.32
C GLY A 382 -11.25 -4.82 6.16
N PHE A 383 -11.30 -3.89 7.10
CA PHE A 383 -12.26 -2.80 7.15
C PHE A 383 -12.09 -1.79 6.01
N SER A 384 -13.14 -0.98 5.81
CA SER A 384 -13.22 0.07 4.78
C SER A 384 -12.14 1.15 4.97
N SER A 385 -11.82 1.86 3.89
CA SER A 385 -10.85 2.95 3.95
C SER A 385 -11.40 4.14 4.74
N GLN A 386 -10.72 4.46 5.83
CA GLN A 386 -10.90 5.72 6.57
C GLN A 386 -9.77 6.72 6.25
N GLN A 387 -9.03 6.46 5.17
CA GLN A 387 -7.88 7.26 4.75
C GLN A 387 -8.33 8.43 3.86
N ARG A 388 -7.51 9.49 3.81
CA ARG A 388 -7.71 10.63 2.91
C ARG A 388 -7.58 10.19 1.44
N LEU A 389 -8.26 10.89 0.54
CA LEU A 389 -8.27 10.57 -0.89
C LEU A 389 -6.86 10.48 -1.50
N ALA A 390 -5.95 11.37 -1.08
CA ALA A 390 -4.56 11.35 -1.52
C ALA A 390 -3.84 10.03 -1.19
N ILE A 391 -4.17 9.40 -0.05
CA ILE A 391 -3.61 8.11 0.34
C ILE A 391 -4.20 6.99 -0.52
N VAL A 392 -5.51 7.03 -0.79
CA VAL A 392 -6.18 6.06 -1.69
C VAL A 392 -5.57 6.14 -3.09
N HIS A 393 -5.34 7.35 -3.59
CA HIS A 393 -4.72 7.58 -4.89
C HIS A 393 -3.26 7.12 -4.94
N SER A 394 -2.46 7.43 -3.91
CA SER A 394 -1.09 6.93 -3.79
C SER A 394 -1.05 5.39 -3.71
N GLU A 395 -2.02 4.74 -3.06
CA GLU A 395 -2.05 3.28 -3.02
C GLU A 395 -2.50 2.63 -4.32
N LEU A 396 -3.37 3.28 -5.10
CA LEU A 396 -3.67 2.83 -6.46
C LEU A 396 -2.39 2.79 -7.32
N GLY A 397 -1.55 3.83 -7.25
CA GLY A 397 -0.27 3.85 -7.95
C GLY A 397 0.64 2.68 -7.53
N ALA A 398 0.69 2.38 -6.24
CA ALA A 398 1.48 1.26 -5.72
C ALA A 398 0.90 -0.11 -6.12
N LEU A 399 -0.43 -0.25 -6.14
CA LEU A 399 -1.12 -1.46 -6.58
C LEU A 399 -0.84 -1.74 -8.06
N ILE A 400 -0.88 -0.71 -8.91
CA ILE A 400 -0.56 -0.83 -10.33
C ILE A 400 0.88 -1.31 -10.52
N THR A 401 1.84 -0.81 -9.72
CA THR A 401 3.21 -1.34 -9.71
C THR A 401 3.28 -2.83 -9.44
N GLU A 402 2.56 -3.34 -8.43
CA GLU A 402 2.59 -4.77 -8.12
C GLU A 402 1.87 -5.62 -9.17
N LYS A 403 0.78 -5.12 -9.76
CA LYS A 403 0.10 -5.77 -10.89
C LYS A 403 0.97 -5.81 -12.15
N TYR A 404 1.72 -4.73 -12.42
CA TYR A 404 2.67 -4.66 -13.53
C TYR A 404 3.77 -5.71 -13.37
N LYS A 405 4.39 -5.82 -12.19
CA LYS A 405 5.42 -6.84 -11.94
C LYS A 405 4.91 -8.25 -12.21
N ALA A 406 3.70 -8.57 -11.77
CA ALA A 406 3.08 -9.87 -12.05
C ALA A 406 2.85 -10.08 -13.55
N ALA A 407 2.32 -9.08 -14.25
CA ALA A 407 2.07 -9.16 -15.70
C ALA A 407 3.35 -9.36 -16.52
N ILE A 408 4.46 -8.72 -16.13
CA ILE A 408 5.75 -8.88 -16.82
C ILE A 408 6.30 -10.31 -16.65
N VAL A 409 6.21 -10.89 -15.45
CA VAL A 409 6.61 -12.29 -15.24
C VAL A 409 5.81 -13.24 -16.13
N ASP A 410 4.49 -13.03 -16.25
CA ASP A 410 3.63 -13.84 -17.11
C ASP A 410 3.99 -13.68 -18.59
N ILE A 411 4.31 -12.45 -19.03
CA ILE A 411 4.74 -12.15 -20.40
C ILE A 411 6.08 -12.82 -20.71
N GLU A 412 7.06 -12.74 -19.80
CA GLU A 412 8.35 -13.41 -19.95
C GLU A 412 8.18 -14.92 -20.11
N ALA A 413 7.35 -15.53 -19.25
CA ALA A 413 7.07 -16.96 -19.27
C ALA A 413 6.33 -17.40 -20.54
N THR A 414 5.36 -16.61 -21.00
CA THR A 414 4.49 -16.97 -22.13
C THR A 414 5.14 -16.69 -23.49
N LEU A 415 5.82 -15.55 -23.62
CA LEU A 415 6.40 -15.12 -24.90
C LEU A 415 7.88 -15.49 -25.04
N ASN A 416 8.52 -16.01 -23.98
CA ASN A 416 9.96 -16.27 -23.91
C ASN A 416 10.79 -15.05 -24.38
N LYS A 417 10.32 -13.86 -24.03
CA LYS A 417 10.94 -12.58 -24.37
C LYS A 417 11.28 -11.84 -23.09
N ARG A 418 12.48 -11.26 -23.06
CA ARG A 418 12.84 -10.34 -21.98
C ARG A 418 12.02 -9.05 -22.10
N PRO A 419 11.80 -8.33 -20.99
CA PRO A 419 11.14 -7.04 -21.02
C PRO A 419 11.96 -6.08 -21.89
N LYS A 420 11.28 -5.31 -22.73
CA LYS A 420 11.88 -4.21 -23.50
C LYS A 420 12.64 -3.22 -22.61
N ARG A 421 12.13 -2.94 -21.41
CA ARG A 421 12.63 -1.90 -20.51
C ARG A 421 12.94 -2.43 -19.13
N ASP A 422 13.95 -1.85 -18.51
CA ASP A 422 14.22 -2.05 -17.09
C ASP A 422 13.17 -1.30 -16.27
N ILE A 423 12.47 -2.01 -15.38
CA ILE A 423 11.47 -1.46 -14.49
C ILE A 423 12.03 -0.28 -13.67
N THR A 424 13.32 -0.27 -13.33
CA THR A 424 13.94 0.83 -12.58
C THR A 424 13.84 2.17 -13.32
N ARG A 425 13.75 2.17 -14.65
CA ARG A 425 13.54 3.40 -15.43
C ARG A 425 12.11 3.92 -15.37
N LEU A 426 11.15 3.05 -15.06
CA LEU A 426 9.72 3.37 -15.01
C LEU A 426 9.27 3.79 -13.60
N LEU A 427 9.95 3.30 -12.57
CA LEU A 427 9.56 3.54 -11.18
C LEU A 427 9.88 4.97 -10.72
N PHE A 428 8.92 5.57 -10.01
CA PHE A 428 9.02 6.92 -9.45
C PHE A 428 10.34 7.22 -8.71
N GLN A 429 10.87 6.22 -8.01
CA GLN A 429 12.05 6.36 -7.14
C GLN A 429 13.36 6.44 -7.90
N THR A 430 13.40 5.86 -9.11
CA THR A 430 14.64 5.56 -9.84
C THR A 430 14.65 6.13 -11.25
N ARG A 431 13.50 6.57 -11.79
CA ARG A 431 13.40 7.21 -13.11
C ARG A 431 14.21 8.51 -13.18
N ASP A 432 14.77 8.78 -14.37
CA ASP A 432 15.49 10.03 -14.63
C ASP A 432 14.54 11.22 -14.55
N LYS A 433 14.93 12.25 -13.78
CA LYS A 433 14.16 13.48 -13.58
C LYS A 433 14.68 14.64 -14.41
N ASN A 434 15.84 14.46 -15.05
CA ASN A 434 16.52 15.49 -15.83
C ASN A 434 16.34 15.28 -17.35
N PHE A 435 15.53 14.30 -17.75
CA PHE A 435 15.25 14.05 -19.15
C PHE A 435 14.60 15.27 -19.80
N VAL A 436 15.18 15.74 -20.91
CA VAL A 436 14.68 16.89 -21.66
C VAL A 436 13.68 16.40 -22.70
N VAL A 437 12.41 16.73 -22.49
CA VAL A 437 11.33 16.38 -23.42
C VAL A 437 11.31 17.36 -24.60
N PRO A 438 11.28 16.87 -25.86
CA PRO A 438 11.14 17.73 -27.04
C PRO A 438 9.82 18.53 -27.04
N ASP A 439 9.75 19.59 -27.84
CA ASP A 439 8.51 20.35 -28.00
C ASP A 439 7.38 19.47 -28.53
N GLN A 440 6.17 19.68 -28.00
CA GLN A 440 4.98 18.94 -28.42
C GLN A 440 4.65 19.25 -29.89
N PRO A 441 4.39 18.24 -30.74
CA PRO A 441 4.00 18.47 -32.12
C PRO A 441 2.63 19.16 -32.20
N ASN A 442 2.45 20.03 -33.21
CA ASN A 442 1.16 20.65 -33.51
C ASN A 442 0.18 19.59 -34.02
N ILE A 443 -0.78 19.21 -33.18
CA ILE A 443 -1.82 18.26 -33.56
C ILE A 443 -2.79 18.96 -34.51
N LYS A 444 -2.82 18.55 -35.78
CA LYS A 444 -3.88 18.97 -36.70
C LYS A 444 -5.21 18.44 -36.16
N ASN A 445 -6.14 19.33 -35.87
CA ASN A 445 -7.51 18.92 -35.56
C ASN A 445 -8.11 18.35 -36.85
N ASN A 446 -8.12 17.03 -37.00
CA ASN A 446 -9.01 16.38 -37.96
C ASN A 446 -10.42 16.45 -37.37
N SER A 447 -11.00 17.65 -37.40
CA SER A 447 -12.39 17.92 -37.00
C SER A 447 -13.39 17.65 -38.13
N ASP A 448 -12.94 17.13 -39.27
CA ASP A 448 -13.81 16.72 -40.37
C ASP A 448 -13.78 15.20 -40.46
N GLY A 449 -14.81 14.59 -39.89
CA GLY A 449 -15.06 13.16 -40.04
C GLY A 449 -15.47 12.86 -41.46
N ASP A 450 -14.63 12.12 -42.17
CA ASP A 450 -15.12 11.12 -43.11
C ASP A 450 -15.15 9.79 -42.39
N LEU A 451 -16.37 9.36 -42.09
CA LEU A 451 -16.71 8.01 -41.64
C LEU A 451 -16.31 7.01 -42.73
N ILE A 452 -15.46 6.03 -42.37
CA ILE A 452 -15.44 4.71 -43.02
C ILE A 452 -15.61 3.67 -41.93
#